data_AF-A0A2J8M546-F1
#
_entry.id   AF-A0A2J8M546-F1
#
_cell.length_a   1.000
_cell.length_b   1.000
_cell.length_c   1.000
_cell.angle_alpha   90.00
_cell.angle_beta   90.00
_cell.angle_gamma   90.00
#
_symmetry.space_group_name_H-M   'P 1'
#
loop_
_entity.id
_entity.type
_entity.pdbx_description
1 polymer ?
#
loop_
_entity_poly.entity_id
_entity_poly.type
_entity_poly.pdbx_seq_one_letter_code
_entity_poly.pdbx_strand_id
1 'polypeptide(L)'
;MCNCDHGMYQALVEILIPDVLRPIPSALTQAIRNFAKSLEGWLSNAMNNIPQRMIQTKVAAVSAFAQTLRRYTSLNHLAQAARAVLQNTSQINQMLNDLNRVDFANVQEQASWVCQCDDNMVQRLETDFKMTLQQQSTLEQWAAWLDNVMMQALKPYEGRPSFPKAARQFLLKW
;
A
#
# COMPACT_ATOMS: atom_id res chain seq x y z
N MET A 1 -0.78 -29.21 -4.72
CA MET A 1 0.61 -28.71 -4.81
C MET A 1 0.69 -27.19 -4.70
N CYS A 2 -0.07 -26.42 -5.49
CA CYS A 2 -0.05 -24.95 -5.46
C CYS A 2 -0.27 -24.34 -4.05
N ASN A 3 -1.21 -24.86 -3.27
CA ASN A 3 -1.57 -24.27 -1.96
C ASN A 3 -0.46 -24.38 -0.90
N CYS A 4 0.35 -25.44 -0.90
CA CYS A 4 1.46 -25.59 0.04
C CYS A 4 2.59 -24.59 -0.27
N ASP A 5 2.88 -24.39 -1.56
CA ASP A 5 3.85 -23.38 -2.00
C ASP A 5 3.40 -21.98 -1.58
N HIS A 6 2.13 -21.65 -1.81
CA HIS A 6 1.57 -20.37 -1.41
C HIS A 6 1.63 -20.14 0.10
N GLY A 7 1.27 -21.14 0.91
CA GLY A 7 1.37 -21.04 2.38
C GLY A 7 2.80 -20.83 2.85
N MET A 8 3.76 -21.59 2.31
CA MET A 8 5.18 -21.44 2.63
C MET A 8 5.71 -20.05 2.23
N TYR A 9 5.43 -19.60 1.00
CA TYR A 9 5.88 -18.31 0.50
C TYR A 9 5.24 -17.14 1.27
N GLN A 10 3.96 -17.26 1.64
CA GLN A 10 3.29 -16.27 2.47
C GLN A 10 3.96 -16.15 3.85
N ALA A 11 4.24 -17.27 4.51
CA ALA A 11 4.95 -17.28 5.79
C ALA A 11 6.34 -16.64 5.67
N LEU A 12 7.07 -16.90 4.57
CA LEU A 12 8.35 -16.26 4.33
C LEU A 12 8.23 -14.75 4.13
N VAL A 13 7.21 -14.27 3.42
CA VAL A 13 6.95 -12.82 3.30
C VAL A 13 6.71 -12.20 4.67
N GLU A 14 5.90 -12.83 5.50
CA GLU A 14 5.56 -12.34 6.85
C GLU A 14 6.77 -12.33 7.79
N ILE A 15 7.70 -13.28 7.66
CA ILE A 15 8.95 -13.29 8.42
C ILE A 15 9.92 -12.23 7.93
N LEU A 16 10.08 -12.09 6.60
CA LEU A 16 11.08 -11.20 6.00
C LEU A 16 10.65 -9.73 6.05
N ILE A 17 9.35 -9.47 5.88
CA ILE A 17 8.76 -8.13 5.80
C ILE A 17 7.42 -8.15 6.58
N PRO A 18 7.49 -8.23 7.93
CA PRO A 18 6.29 -8.32 8.77
C PRO A 18 5.42 -7.06 8.72
N ASP A 19 6.04 -5.91 8.49
CA ASP A 19 5.37 -4.61 8.43
C ASP A 19 6.11 -3.71 7.43
N VAL A 20 5.44 -3.36 6.34
CA VAL A 20 6.01 -2.52 5.28
C VAL A 20 6.25 -1.08 5.73
N LEU A 21 5.62 -0.62 6.82
CA LEU A 21 5.83 0.73 7.32
C LEU A 21 7.12 0.82 8.15
N ARG A 22 7.53 -0.26 8.82
CA ARG A 22 8.72 -0.26 9.69
C ARG A 22 10.03 -0.25 8.89
N PRO A 23 11.05 0.51 9.33
CA PRO A 23 12.35 0.50 8.66
C PRO A 23 12.95 -0.91 8.61
N ILE A 24 13.39 -1.34 7.43
CA ILE A 24 14.13 -2.59 7.23
C ILE A 24 15.62 -2.23 7.04
N PRO A 25 16.56 -2.88 7.75
CA PRO A 25 17.99 -2.65 7.55
C PRO A 25 18.38 -2.78 6.07
N SER A 26 19.19 -1.85 5.56
CA SER A 26 19.55 -1.78 4.13
C SER A 26 20.18 -3.08 3.62
N ALA A 27 21.05 -3.70 4.44
CA ALA A 27 21.66 -4.99 4.14
C ALA A 27 20.62 -6.11 3.95
N LEU A 28 19.60 -6.17 4.82
CA LEU A 28 18.52 -7.14 4.72
C LEU A 28 17.65 -6.87 3.48
N THR A 29 17.30 -5.62 3.22
CA THR A 29 16.57 -5.23 2.00
C THR A 29 17.32 -5.67 0.73
N GLN A 30 18.64 -5.46 0.68
CA GLN A 30 19.45 -5.89 -0.46
C GLN A 30 19.51 -7.41 -0.58
N ALA A 31 19.64 -8.14 0.54
CA ALA A 31 19.62 -9.59 0.56
C ALA A 31 18.29 -10.14 0.02
N ILE A 32 17.15 -9.58 0.46
CA ILE A 32 15.80 -9.95 -0.03
C ILE A 32 15.68 -9.70 -1.54
N ARG A 33 16.11 -8.53 -2.03
CA ARG A 33 16.05 -8.18 -3.46
C ARG A 33 16.93 -9.10 -4.31
N ASN A 34 18.14 -9.40 -3.86
CA ASN A 34 19.06 -10.33 -4.53
C ASN A 34 18.48 -11.75 -4.57
N PHE A 35 17.95 -12.22 -3.44
CA PHE A 35 17.26 -13.51 -3.35
C PHE A 35 16.10 -13.57 -4.34
N ALA A 36 15.20 -12.57 -4.33
CA ALA A 36 14.07 -12.51 -5.24
C ALA A 36 14.50 -12.45 -6.71
N LYS A 37 15.62 -11.81 -7.06
CA LYS A 37 16.16 -11.76 -8.44
C LYS A 37 16.61 -13.14 -8.93
N SER A 38 17.25 -13.93 -8.08
CA SER A 38 17.87 -15.19 -8.50
C SER A 38 16.98 -16.43 -8.33
N LEU A 39 15.92 -16.34 -7.52
CA LEU A 39 15.10 -17.48 -7.11
C LEU A 39 14.52 -18.30 -8.28
N GLU A 40 14.04 -17.63 -9.32
CA GLU A 40 13.45 -18.28 -10.49
C GLU A 40 14.48 -19.11 -11.27
N GLY A 41 15.68 -18.55 -11.49
CA GLY A 41 16.77 -19.24 -12.16
C GLY A 41 17.29 -20.41 -11.34
N TRP A 42 17.42 -20.25 -10.03
CA TRP A 42 17.82 -21.33 -9.13
C TRP A 42 16.83 -22.50 -9.18
N LEU A 43 15.52 -22.24 -9.11
CA LEU A 43 14.52 -23.30 -9.18
C LEU A 43 14.50 -23.98 -10.55
N SER A 44 14.55 -23.21 -11.64
CA SER A 44 14.53 -23.76 -13.01
C SER A 44 15.72 -24.70 -13.24
N ASN A 45 16.91 -24.31 -12.79
CA ASN A 45 18.11 -25.13 -12.90
C ASN A 45 18.01 -26.40 -12.03
N ALA A 46 17.49 -26.29 -10.81
CA ALA A 46 17.33 -27.42 -9.90
C ALA A 46 16.32 -28.46 -10.42
N MET A 47 15.38 -28.05 -11.29
CA MET A 47 14.36 -28.91 -11.85
C MET A 47 14.65 -29.37 -13.29
N ASN A 48 15.87 -29.18 -13.81
CA ASN A 48 16.21 -29.41 -15.22
C ASN A 48 15.84 -30.79 -15.81
N ASN A 49 15.70 -31.83 -14.98
CA ASN A 49 15.33 -33.19 -15.38
C ASN A 49 13.88 -33.56 -15.02
N ILE A 50 13.05 -32.58 -14.64
CA ILE A 50 11.65 -32.77 -14.24
C ILE A 50 10.72 -32.46 -15.43
N PRO A 51 9.53 -33.08 -15.53
CA PRO A 51 8.58 -32.76 -16.59
C PRO A 51 8.25 -31.26 -16.67
N GLN A 52 8.31 -30.71 -17.89
CA GLN A 52 8.23 -29.26 -18.13
C GLN A 52 6.97 -28.60 -17.53
N ARG A 53 5.83 -29.29 -17.57
CA ARG A 53 4.57 -28.80 -16.99
C ARG A 53 4.66 -28.57 -15.48
N MET A 54 5.42 -29.41 -14.78
CA MET A 54 5.64 -29.27 -13.34
C MET A 54 6.61 -28.12 -13.04
N ILE A 55 7.66 -27.95 -13.86
CA ILE A 55 8.58 -26.80 -13.78
C ILE A 55 7.80 -25.50 -13.94
N GLN A 56 6.98 -25.38 -14.98
CA GLN A 56 6.16 -24.18 -15.24
C GLN A 56 5.26 -23.82 -14.06
N THR A 57 4.64 -24.83 -13.43
CA THR A 57 3.76 -24.62 -12.27
C THR A 57 4.54 -24.08 -11.06
N LYS A 58 5.72 -24.66 -10.77
CA LYS A 58 6.58 -24.23 -9.64
C LYS A 58 7.22 -22.87 -9.90
N VAL A 59 7.70 -22.63 -11.11
CA VAL A 59 8.25 -21.35 -11.56
C VAL A 59 7.20 -20.25 -11.41
N ALA A 60 5.96 -20.46 -11.88
CA ALA A 60 4.90 -19.46 -11.73
C ALA A 60 4.66 -19.06 -10.26
N ALA A 61 4.65 -20.03 -9.34
CA ALA A 61 4.49 -19.76 -7.91
C ALA A 61 5.69 -18.97 -7.34
N VAL A 62 6.92 -19.36 -7.69
CA VAL A 62 8.14 -18.66 -7.30
C VAL A 62 8.22 -17.25 -7.88
N SER A 63 7.84 -17.06 -9.14
CA SER A 63 7.82 -15.75 -9.78
C SER A 63 6.83 -14.83 -9.05
N ALA A 64 5.64 -15.31 -8.70
CA ALA A 64 4.68 -14.55 -7.92
C ALA A 64 5.25 -14.14 -6.54
N PHE A 65 5.87 -15.08 -5.82
CA PHE A 65 6.53 -14.81 -4.55
C PHE A 65 7.67 -13.78 -4.68
N ALA A 66 8.55 -13.94 -5.67
CA ALA A 66 9.63 -13.00 -5.95
C ALA A 66 9.10 -11.60 -6.27
N GLN A 67 8.00 -11.48 -7.03
CA GLN A 67 7.37 -10.20 -7.28
C GLN A 67 6.78 -9.59 -6.00
N THR A 68 6.17 -10.39 -5.11
CA THR A 68 5.70 -9.91 -3.81
C THR A 68 6.84 -9.32 -2.98
N LEU A 69 7.98 -10.01 -2.88
CA LEU A 69 9.16 -9.50 -2.16
C LEU A 69 9.68 -8.18 -2.76
N ARG A 70 9.76 -8.09 -4.09
CA ARG A 70 10.18 -6.84 -4.77
C ARG A 70 9.19 -5.71 -4.48
N ARG A 71 7.88 -5.98 -4.60
CA ARG A 71 6.84 -5.00 -4.32
C ARG A 71 6.91 -4.50 -2.88
N TYR A 72 7.06 -5.40 -1.91
CA TYR A 72 7.06 -5.04 -0.49
C TYR A 72 8.35 -4.30 -0.09
N THR A 73 9.51 -4.67 -0.64
CA THR A 73 10.74 -3.88 -0.43
C THR A 73 10.70 -2.52 -1.11
N SER A 74 10.03 -2.38 -2.26
CA SER A 74 9.79 -1.07 -2.89
C SER A 74 8.80 -0.22 -2.08
N LEU A 75 7.71 -0.81 -1.60
CA LEU A 75 6.74 -0.15 -0.72
C LEU A 75 7.41 0.31 0.58
N ASN A 76 8.25 -0.51 1.19
CA ASN A 76 9.00 -0.13 2.39
C ASN A 76 9.90 1.09 2.15
N HIS A 77 10.58 1.14 1.01
CA HIS A 77 11.40 2.28 0.64
C HIS A 77 10.55 3.57 0.50
N LEU A 78 9.39 3.48 -0.16
CA LEU A 78 8.46 4.61 -0.25
C LEU A 78 7.93 5.03 1.13
N ALA A 79 7.61 4.06 1.99
CA ALA A 79 7.20 4.33 3.36
C ALA A 79 8.29 5.08 4.14
N GLN A 80 9.57 4.72 3.99
CA GLN A 80 10.66 5.45 4.66
C GLN A 80 10.86 6.86 4.09
N ALA A 81 10.68 7.05 2.77
CA ALA A 81 10.69 8.38 2.17
C ALA A 81 9.56 9.26 2.73
N ALA A 82 8.35 8.71 2.83
CA ALA A 82 7.20 9.40 3.43
C ALA A 82 7.47 9.73 4.91
N ARG A 83 8.03 8.78 5.68
CA ARG A 83 8.43 8.99 7.07
C ARG A 83 9.38 10.17 7.22
N ALA A 84 10.39 10.27 6.35
CA ALA A 84 11.35 11.37 6.38
C ALA A 84 10.69 12.74 6.12
N VAL A 85 9.70 12.81 5.21
CA VAL A 85 8.90 14.03 4.98
C VAL A 85 8.05 14.37 6.20
N LEU A 86 7.36 13.38 6.78
CA LEU A 86 6.47 13.59 7.93
C LEU A 86 7.22 14.00 9.20
N GLN A 87 8.49 13.62 9.34
CA GLN A 87 9.36 14.05 10.44
C GLN A 87 9.99 15.43 10.21
N ASN A 88 9.83 16.03 9.04
CA ASN A 88 10.36 17.36 8.74
C ASN A 88 9.33 18.45 9.07
N THR A 89 9.42 19.00 10.28
CA THR A 89 8.49 20.03 10.78
C THR A 89 8.38 21.25 9.84
N SER A 90 9.46 21.66 9.18
CA SER A 90 9.41 22.79 8.22
C SER A 90 8.54 22.46 7.01
N GLN A 91 8.69 21.25 6.47
CA GLN A 91 7.87 20.79 5.34
C GLN A 91 6.41 20.62 5.76
N ILE A 92 6.15 20.07 6.95
CA ILE A 92 4.78 19.93 7.49
C ILE A 92 4.09 21.29 7.64
N ASN A 93 4.76 22.27 8.24
CA ASN A 93 4.23 23.62 8.40
C ASN A 93 3.97 24.31 7.05
N GLN A 94 4.85 24.10 6.08
CA GLN A 94 4.63 24.59 4.73
C GLN A 94 3.40 23.95 4.08
N MET A 95 3.26 22.61 4.15
CA MET A 95 2.09 21.91 3.64
C MET A 95 0.78 22.40 4.29
N LEU A 96 0.77 22.65 5.60
CA LEU A 96 -0.38 23.24 6.30
C LEU A 96 -0.72 24.64 5.78
N ASN A 97 0.29 25.49 5.60
CA ASN A 97 0.09 26.84 5.07
C ASN A 97 -0.47 26.82 3.65
N ASP A 98 0.06 25.95 2.79
CA ASP A 98 -0.42 25.78 1.42
C ASP A 98 -1.86 25.26 1.41
N LEU A 99 -2.19 24.29 2.28
CA LEU A 99 -3.54 23.74 2.40
C LEU A 99 -4.56 24.76 2.94
N ASN A 100 -4.15 25.65 3.84
CA ASN A 100 -5.03 26.73 4.35
C ASN A 100 -5.31 27.83 3.31
N ARG A 101 -4.52 27.91 2.23
CA ARG A 101 -4.76 28.83 1.11
C ARG A 101 -5.72 28.29 0.08
N VAL A 102 -6.01 26.98 0.11
CA VAL A 102 -6.96 26.36 -0.81
C VAL A 102 -8.38 26.72 -0.40
N ASP A 103 -9.15 27.26 -1.33
CA ASP A 103 -10.59 27.47 -1.17
C ASP A 103 -11.34 26.16 -1.43
N PHE A 104 -11.46 25.34 -0.38
CA PHE A 104 -12.15 24.06 -0.45
C PHE A 104 -13.64 24.20 -0.78
N ALA A 105 -14.28 25.31 -0.43
CA ALA A 105 -15.69 25.54 -0.77
C ALA A 105 -15.87 25.67 -2.28
N ASN A 106 -15.04 26.46 -2.95
CA ASN A 106 -15.07 26.59 -4.41
C ASN A 106 -14.65 25.27 -5.11
N VAL A 107 -13.61 24.57 -4.61
CA VAL A 107 -13.21 23.26 -5.15
C VAL A 107 -14.37 22.26 -5.06
N GLN A 108 -15.07 22.25 -3.94
CA GLN A 108 -16.21 21.37 -3.71
C GLN A 108 -17.39 21.72 -4.63
N GLU A 109 -17.74 23.00 -4.77
CA GLU A 109 -18.80 23.44 -5.68
C GLU A 109 -18.52 22.96 -7.12
N GLN A 110 -17.29 23.14 -7.60
CA GLN A 110 -16.87 22.72 -8.94
C GLN A 110 -16.64 21.22 -9.11
N ALA A 111 -16.41 20.47 -8.04
CA ALA A 111 -16.24 19.02 -8.10
C ALA A 111 -17.56 18.26 -7.90
N SER A 112 -18.53 18.87 -7.20
CA SER A 112 -19.79 18.25 -6.78
C SER A 112 -20.54 17.60 -7.94
N TRP A 113 -20.60 18.27 -9.10
CA TRP A 113 -21.33 17.81 -10.29
C TRP A 113 -20.73 16.56 -10.97
N VAL A 114 -19.46 16.24 -10.72
CA VAL A 114 -18.68 15.20 -11.39
C VAL A 114 -18.41 14.06 -10.42
N CYS A 115 -18.00 14.41 -9.20
CA CYS A 115 -17.62 13.45 -8.18
C CYS A 115 -18.83 12.86 -7.45
N GLN A 116 -19.96 13.60 -7.39
CA GLN A 116 -21.16 13.24 -6.62
C GLN A 116 -20.82 12.80 -5.18
N CYS A 117 -19.81 13.44 -4.59
CA CYS A 117 -19.38 13.17 -3.23
C CYS A 117 -20.36 13.82 -2.24
N ASP A 118 -20.55 13.18 -1.08
CA ASP A 118 -21.27 13.81 0.04
C ASP A 118 -20.45 14.98 0.58
N ASP A 119 -21.04 16.17 0.56
CA ASP A 119 -20.44 17.41 1.02
C ASP A 119 -19.92 17.32 2.46
N ASN A 120 -20.67 16.64 3.33
CA ASN A 120 -20.27 16.46 4.72
C ASN A 120 -19.06 15.54 4.86
N MET A 121 -18.91 14.57 3.97
CA MET A 121 -17.76 13.67 3.95
C MET A 121 -16.51 14.44 3.51
N VAL A 122 -16.61 15.26 2.46
CA VAL A 122 -15.48 16.08 1.97
C VAL A 122 -14.98 17.03 3.06
N GLN A 123 -15.88 17.76 3.72
CA GLN A 123 -15.51 18.70 4.78
C GLN A 123 -14.88 18.00 6.00
N ARG A 124 -15.39 16.82 6.37
CA ARG A 124 -14.78 16.02 7.45
C ARG A 124 -13.39 15.55 7.07
N LEU A 125 -13.19 15.02 5.86
CA LEU A 125 -11.88 14.58 5.39
C LEU A 125 -10.87 15.72 5.35
N GLU A 126 -11.28 16.91 4.91
CA GLU A 126 -10.43 18.11 4.94
C GLU A 126 -10.02 18.46 6.38
N THR A 127 -11.00 18.51 7.30
CA THR A 127 -10.77 18.85 8.70
C THR A 127 -9.84 17.85 9.37
N ASP A 128 -10.10 16.56 9.20
CA ASP A 128 -9.30 15.49 9.79
C ASP A 128 -7.88 15.50 9.21
N PHE A 129 -7.73 15.69 7.89
CA PHE A 129 -6.41 15.77 7.25
C PHE A 129 -5.58 16.93 7.81
N LYS A 130 -6.18 18.13 7.92
CA LYS A 130 -5.54 19.31 8.54
C LYS A 130 -5.12 19.02 9.97
N MET A 131 -5.99 18.39 10.75
CA MET A 131 -5.71 18.04 12.14
C MET A 131 -4.57 17.02 12.27
N THR A 132 -4.59 15.93 11.48
CA THR A 132 -3.54 14.91 11.46
C THR A 132 -2.19 15.51 11.09
N LEU A 133 -2.17 16.43 10.11
CA LEU A 133 -0.97 17.14 9.69
C LEU A 133 -0.45 18.10 10.78
N GLN A 134 -1.34 18.86 11.43
CA GLN A 134 -1.00 19.79 12.51
C GLN A 134 -0.44 19.09 13.75
N GLN A 135 -0.93 17.89 14.07
CA GLN A 135 -0.43 17.08 15.18
C GLN A 135 0.96 16.48 14.95
N GLN A 136 1.56 16.67 13.76
CA GLN A 136 2.82 16.04 13.36
C GLN A 136 2.76 14.51 13.51
N SER A 137 1.64 13.94 13.08
CA SER A 137 1.35 12.51 13.22
C SER A 137 2.40 11.64 12.53
N THR A 138 2.72 10.50 13.13
CA THR A 138 3.65 9.52 12.53
C THR A 138 3.07 8.88 11.29
N LEU A 139 3.92 8.23 10.48
CA LEU A 139 3.46 7.49 9.30
C LEU A 139 2.41 6.42 9.64
N GLU A 140 2.55 5.75 10.78
CA GLU A 140 1.60 4.74 11.25
C GLU A 140 0.24 5.36 11.58
N GLN A 141 0.23 6.56 12.19
CA GLN A 141 -1.00 7.30 12.46
C GLN A 141 -1.67 7.76 11.16
N TRP A 142 -0.89 8.20 10.17
CA TRP A 142 -1.39 8.49 8.82
C TRP A 142 -1.99 7.26 8.14
N ALA A 143 -1.34 6.10 8.25
CA ALA A 143 -1.86 4.85 7.72
C ALA A 143 -3.19 4.45 8.40
N ALA A 144 -3.28 4.61 9.73
CA ALA A 144 -4.50 4.37 10.47
C ALA A 144 -5.62 5.36 10.08
N TRP A 145 -5.28 6.63 9.84
CA TRP A 145 -6.24 7.60 9.33
C TRP A 145 -6.78 7.19 7.95
N LEU A 146 -5.91 6.80 7.01
CA LEU A 146 -6.33 6.29 5.69
C LEU A 146 -7.22 5.05 5.78
N ASP A 147 -6.91 4.11 6.68
CA ASP A 147 -7.73 2.92 6.92
C ASP A 147 -9.13 3.31 7.42
N ASN A 148 -9.23 4.26 8.35
CA ASN A 148 -10.52 4.80 8.79
C ASN A 148 -11.30 5.47 7.66
N VAL A 149 -10.64 6.21 6.76
CA VAL A 149 -11.31 6.80 5.59
C VAL A 149 -11.86 5.70 4.68
N MET A 150 -11.07 4.67 4.38
CA MET A 150 -11.52 3.54 3.57
C MET A 150 -12.73 2.84 4.22
N MET A 151 -12.65 2.57 5.53
CA MET A 151 -13.75 1.94 6.27
C MET A 151 -15.03 2.77 6.19
N GLN A 152 -14.95 4.08 6.43
CA GLN A 152 -16.12 4.97 6.35
C GLN A 152 -16.70 5.02 4.94
N ALA A 153 -15.85 5.13 3.92
CA ALA A 153 -16.27 5.18 2.52
C ALA A 153 -16.95 3.88 2.05
N LEU A 154 -16.48 2.72 2.55
CA LEU A 154 -16.97 1.41 2.11
C LEU A 154 -18.08 0.82 3.02
N LYS A 155 -18.26 1.35 4.23
CA LYS A 155 -19.29 0.92 5.19
C LYS A 155 -20.70 0.78 4.58
N PRO A 156 -21.20 1.69 3.73
CA PRO A 156 -22.54 1.54 3.13
C PRO A 156 -22.70 0.31 2.24
N TYR A 157 -21.59 -0.26 1.75
CA TYR A 157 -21.57 -1.40 0.84
C TYR A 157 -21.25 -2.73 1.55
N GLU A 158 -20.91 -2.69 2.84
CA GLU A 158 -20.53 -3.88 3.60
C GLU A 158 -21.63 -4.94 3.60
N GLY A 159 -21.25 -6.21 3.41
CA GLY A 159 -22.19 -7.32 3.26
C GLY A 159 -23.01 -7.33 1.95
N ARG A 160 -22.87 -6.33 1.08
CA ARG A 160 -23.62 -6.25 -0.19
C ARG A 160 -22.83 -6.82 -1.36
N PRO A 161 -23.49 -7.41 -2.38
CA PRO A 161 -22.83 -7.86 -3.62
C PRO A 161 -22.08 -6.74 -4.36
N SER A 162 -22.43 -5.48 -4.13
CA SER A 162 -21.78 -4.30 -4.72
C SER A 162 -20.42 -3.96 -4.09
N PHE A 163 -20.07 -4.51 -2.93
CA PHE A 163 -18.84 -4.17 -2.20
C PHE A 163 -17.57 -4.25 -3.06
N PRO A 164 -17.30 -5.34 -3.82
CA PRO A 164 -16.08 -5.44 -4.61
C PRO A 164 -16.01 -4.41 -5.74
N LYS A 165 -17.17 -3.95 -6.25
CA LYS A 165 -17.23 -2.88 -7.26
C LYS A 165 -16.92 -1.53 -6.61
N ALA A 166 -17.50 -1.24 -5.45
CA ALA A 166 -17.27 -0.01 -4.70
C ALA A 166 -15.80 0.10 -4.25
N ALA A 167 -15.22 -0.95 -3.68
CA ALA A 167 -13.83 -0.98 -3.25
C ALA A 167 -12.84 -0.72 -4.40
N ARG A 168 -13.08 -1.32 -5.58
CA ARG A 168 -12.28 -1.05 -6.79
C ARG A 168 -12.40 0.39 -7.26
N GLN A 169 -13.61 0.95 -7.23
CA GLN A 169 -13.82 2.35 -7.61
C GLN A 169 -13.16 3.31 -6.62
N PHE A 170 -13.19 3.02 -5.32
CA PHE A 170 -12.47 3.79 -4.31
C PHE A 170 -10.97 3.80 -4.61
N LEU A 171 -10.34 2.63 -4.78
CA LEU A 171 -8.90 2.53 -5.08
C LEU A 171 -8.48 3.20 -6.40
N LEU A 172 -9.39 3.36 -7.36
CA LEU A 172 -9.12 4.03 -8.63
C LEU A 172 -9.25 5.56 -8.55
N LYS A 173 -10.02 6.07 -7.57
CA LYS A 173 -10.36 7.50 -7.45
C LYS A 173 -9.68 8.19 -6.26
N TRP A 174 -9.14 7.42 -5.32
CA TRP A 174 -8.35 7.89 -4.18
C TRP A 174 -6.97 8.36 -4.64
#